data_AF-A0A2N0NB86-F1
#
_entry.id   AF-A0A2N0NB86-F1
#
_cell.length_a   1.000
_cell.length_b   1.000
_cell.length_c   1.000
_cell.angle_alpha   90.00
_cell.angle_beta   90.00
_cell.angle_gamma   90.00
#
_symmetry.space_group_name_H-M   'P 1'
#
loop_
_entity.id
_entity.type
_entity.pdbx_description
1 polymer ?
#
loop_
_entity_poly.entity_id
_entity_poly.type
_entity_poly.pdbx_seq_one_letter_code
_entity_poly.pdbx_strand_id
1 'polypeptide(L)' 'MGAGWIIKDQDLSFSCGVNYHPSSTRPELLAIMTALLAVPNNAKVAIYTDSQAAIEGINRMLDA' A
#
# COMPACT_ATOMS: atom_id res chain seq x y z
N MET A 1 8.34 -3.53 -11.99
CA MET A 1 7.02 -3.44 -11.33
C MET A 1 6.97 -2.15 -10.53
N GLY A 2 5.79 -1.58 -10.32
CA GLY A 2 5.64 -0.27 -9.66
C GLY A 2 4.59 -0.34 -8.56
N ALA A 3 4.66 0.60 -7.63
CA ALA A 3 3.69 0.77 -6.56
C ALA A 3 3.00 2.13 -6.74
N GLY A 4 1.74 2.23 -6.38
CA GLY A 4 1.02 3.50 -6.44
C GLY A 4 -0.34 3.44 -5.76
N TRP A 5 -0.87 4.61 -5.44
CA TRP A 5 -2.19 4.78 -4.84
C TRP A 5 -2.80 6.11 -5.28
N ILE A 6 -4.13 6.18 -5.17
CA ILE A 6 -4.91 7.40 -5.40
C ILE A 6 -5.81 7.63 -4.19
N ILE A 7 -6.18 8.88 -3.94
CA ILE A 7 -7.25 9.21 -3.00
C ILE A 7 -8.52 9.46 -3.81
N LYS A 8 -9.57 8.67 -3.59
CA LYS A 8 -10.79 8.70 -4.43
C LYS A 8 -11.43 10.11 -4.55
N ASP A 9 -11.38 10.88 -3.47
CA ASP A 9 -12.06 12.18 -3.36
C ASP A 9 -11.11 13.38 -3.51
N GLN A 10 -9.86 13.16 -3.92
CA GLN A 10 -8.87 14.21 -4.09
C GLN A 10 -8.07 13.98 -5.38
N ASP A 11 -7.63 15.05 -6.04
CA ASP A 11 -6.68 14.95 -7.15
C ASP A 11 -5.25 14.75 -6.61
N LEU A 12 -5.08 13.71 -5.78
CA LEU A 12 -3.81 13.34 -5.18
C LEU A 12 -3.53 11.87 -5.49
N SER A 13 -2.37 11.64 -6.08
CA SER A 13 -1.87 10.32 -6.43
C SER A 13 -0.38 10.21 -6.15
N PHE A 14 0.07 8.98 -5.98
CA PHE A 14 1.48 8.65 -5.84
C PHE A 14 1.79 7.44 -6.71
N SER A 15 2.97 7.46 -7.34
CA SER A 15 3.52 6.28 -8.00
C SER A 15 5.04 6.26 -7.90
N CYS A 16 5.60 5.06 -7.81
CA CYS A 16 7.04 4.86 -7.83
C CYS A 16 7.43 3.52 -8.48
N GLY A 17 8.65 3.45 -9.00
CA GLY A 17 9.22 2.22 -9.51
C GLY A 17 9.82 1.37 -8.38
N VAL A 18 9.51 0.07 -8.39
CA VAL A 18 10.17 -0.90 -7.51
C VAL A 18 11.28 -1.57 -8.29
N ASN A 19 12.51 -1.13 -8.02
CA ASN A 19 13.72 -1.67 -8.60
C ASN A 19 14.39 -2.63 -7.60
N TYR A 20 15.05 -3.67 -8.14
CA TYR A 20 15.74 -4.72 -7.40
C TYR A 20 14.80 -5.65 -6.59
N HIS A 21 15.11 -6.96 -6.56
CA HIS A 21 14.30 -8.02 -5.92
C HIS A 21 12.83 -8.10 -6.42
N PRO A 22 12.60 -8.63 -7.63
CA PRO A 22 11.25 -8.75 -8.17
C PRO A 22 10.42 -9.72 -7.32
N SER A 23 9.29 -9.23 -6.80
CA SER A 23 8.24 -10.01 -6.15
C SER A 23 6.90 -9.39 -6.54
N SER A 24 5.87 -10.22 -6.75
CA SER A 24 4.53 -9.74 -7.07
C SER A 24 3.87 -9.01 -5.90
N THR A 25 4.20 -9.36 -4.65
CA THR A 25 3.58 -8.76 -3.45
C THR A 25 4.28 -7.50 -2.96
N ARG A 26 5.58 -7.32 -3.30
CA ARG A 26 6.38 -6.20 -2.80
C ARG A 26 5.86 -4.82 -3.24
N PRO A 27 5.47 -4.59 -4.51
CA PRO A 27 4.90 -3.32 -4.92
C PRO A 27 3.57 -3.00 -4.21
N GLU A 28 2.75 -4.03 -3.96
CA GLU A 28 1.46 -3.88 -3.27
C GLU A 28 1.64 -3.44 -1.82
N LEU A 29 2.53 -4.11 -1.08
CA LEU A 29 2.86 -3.71 0.30
C LEU A 29 3.49 -2.31 0.35
N LEU A 30 4.30 -1.94 -0.66
CA LEU A 30 4.88 -0.60 -0.75
C LEU A 30 3.82 0.47 -1.00
N ALA A 31 2.82 0.20 -1.84
CA ALA A 31 1.69 1.09 -2.07
C ALA A 31 0.92 1.35 -0.77
N ILE A 32 0.62 0.30 0.00
CA ILE A 32 -0.04 0.42 1.31
C ILE A 32 0.81 1.23 2.29
N MET A 33 2.11 0.91 2.42
CA MET A 33 3.01 1.59 3.34
C MET A 33 3.12 3.09 3.04
N THR A 34 3.32 3.44 1.76
CA THR A 34 3.43 4.85 1.34
C THR A 34 2.11 5.60 1.48
N ALA A 35 0.96 4.95 1.28
CA ALA A 35 -0.34 5.56 1.54
C ALA A 35 -0.51 5.90 3.03
N LEU A 36 -0.11 4.99 3.93
CA LEU A 36 -0.15 5.24 5.38
C LEU A 36 0.82 6.34 5.83
N LEU A 37 1.98 6.48 5.17
CA LEU A 37 2.93 7.56 5.47
C LEU A 37 2.44 8.94 4.99
N ALA A 38 1.56 8.97 3.98
CA ALA A 38 1.04 10.22 3.43
C ALA A 38 -0.13 10.80 4.25
N VAL A 39 -0.76 10.00 5.11
CA VAL A 39 -1.89 10.48 5.93
C VAL A 39 -1.40 11.14 7.22
N PRO A 40 -2.17 12.10 7.78
CA PRO A 40 -1.85 12.67 9.09
C PRO A 40 -1.81 11.61 10.20
N ASN A 41 -0.99 11.85 11.21
CA ASN A 41 -0.94 11.00 12.40
C ASN A 41 -2.33 10.85 13.03
N ASN A 42 -2.64 9.61 13.46
CA ASN A 42 -3.92 9.21 14.06
C ASN A 42 -5.15 9.36 13.14
N ALA A 43 -4.98 9.59 11.84
CA ALA A 43 -6.09 9.55 10.90
C ALA A 43 -6.62 8.11 10.76
N LYS A 44 -7.95 7.97 10.67
CA LYS A 44 -8.58 6.70 10.31
C LYS A 44 -8.66 6.60 8.79
N VAL A 45 -8.02 5.59 8.22
CA VAL A 45 -7.91 5.39 6.76
C VAL A 45 -8.50 4.04 6.37
N ALA A 46 -9.25 4.01 5.28
CA ALA A 46 -9.67 2.77 4.63
C ALA A 46 -8.86 2.60 3.35
N ILE A 47 -8.09 1.51 3.26
CA ILE A 47 -7.28 1.16 2.08
C ILE A 47 -8.01 0.06 1.32
N TYR A 48 -8.20 0.28 0.01
CA TYR A 48 -8.80 -0.69 -0.90
C TYR A 48 -7.72 -1.17 -1.87
N THR A 49 -7.47 -2.48 -1.86
CA THR A 49 -6.50 -3.15 -2.74
C THR A 49 -7.09 -4.49 -3.17
N ASP A 50 -6.78 -4.92 -4.38
CA ASP A 50 -7.10 -6.25 -4.92
C ASP A 50 -6.02 -7.29 -4.62
N SER A 51 -4.92 -6.89 -3.96
CA SER A 51 -3.83 -7.79 -3.59
C SER A 51 -4.16 -8.62 -2.35
N GLN A 52 -4.79 -9.79 -2.58
CA GLN A 52 -5.06 -10.77 -1.52
C GLN A 52 -3.80 -11.17 -0.74
N ALA A 53 -2.66 -11.30 -1.44
CA ALA A 53 -1.39 -11.64 -0.80
C ALA A 53 -0.90 -10.56 0.17
N ALA A 54 -1.12 -9.28 -0.13
CA ALA A 54 -0.78 -8.19 0.77
C ALA A 54 -1.70 -8.18 2.01
N ILE A 55 -3.01 -8.39 1.80
CA ILE A 55 -4.01 -8.46 2.88
C ILE A 55 -3.66 -9.59 3.86
N GLU A 56 -3.44 -10.80 3.35
CA GLU A 56 -3.08 -11.96 4.17
C GLU A 56 -1.76 -11.77 4.91
N GLY A 57 -0.75 -11.19 4.23
CA GLY A 57 0.55 -10.92 4.82
C GLY A 57 0.47 -9.97 6.02
N ILE A 58 -0.32 -8.90 5.91
CA ILE A 58 -0.52 -7.93 7.00
C ILE A 58 -1.33 -8.55 8.14
N ASN A 59 -2.45 -9.20 7.84
CA ASN A 59 -3.30 -9.81 8.88
C ASN A 59 -2.52 -10.83 9.71
N ARG A 60 -1.71 -11.68 9.06
CA ARG A 60 -0.85 -12.64 9.75
C ARG A 60 0.16 -11.97 10.70
N MET A 61 0.65 -10.77 10.37
CA MET A 61 1.55 -10.02 11.26
C MET A 61 0.82 -9.35 12.42
N LEU A 62 -0.44 -8.97 12.25
CA LEU A 62 -1.25 -8.35 13.30
C LEU A 62 -1.79 -9.38 14.30
N ASP A 63 -2.01 -10.61 13.85
CA ASP A 63 -2.45 -11.73 14.67
C ASP A 63 -1.30 -12.41 15.45
N ALA A 64 -0.05 -12.00 15.21
CA ALA A 64 1.17 -12.55 15.81
C ALA A 64 1.61 -11.78 17.06
#